data_AF-A0A6A4ADG5-F1
#
_entry.id   AF-A0A6A4ADG5-F1
#
_cell.length_a   1.000
_cell.length_b   1.000
_cell.length_c   1.000
_cell.angle_alpha   90.00
_cell.angle_beta   90.00
_cell.angle_gamma   90.00
#
_symmetry.space_group_name_H-M   'P 1'
#
loop_
_entity.id
_entity.type
_entity.pdbx_description
1 polymer ?
#
loop_
_entity_poly.entity_id
_entity_poly.type
_entity_poly.pdbx_seq_one_letter_code
_entity_poly.pdbx_strand_id
1 'polypeptide(L)'
;MSESNPRRLVVVLYLSGWKPKNPLDTGANAATMTMTRSRVEHASRFVQHCQEAIGHARKNLLDAQAAQKKFYDKRRAENPFKVGDLALISTCDLNISDATAETMLRSRKSIPRFIGPYSILEIHGNSRCWICLRISST
;
A
#
# COMPACT_ATOMS: atom_id res chain seq x y z
N MET A 1 11.42 -12.50 -37.98
CA MET A 1 10.37 -12.45 -36.93
C MET A 1 10.55 -13.68 -36.06
N SER A 2 11.24 -13.54 -34.93
CA SER A 2 11.43 -14.62 -33.95
C SER A 2 11.04 -14.04 -32.60
N GLU A 3 9.87 -14.43 -32.14
CA GLU A 3 9.20 -13.90 -30.96
C GLU A 3 9.99 -14.26 -29.69
N SER A 4 10.33 -13.23 -28.93
CA SER A 4 11.01 -13.29 -27.65
C SER A 4 10.13 -13.99 -26.61
N ASN A 5 10.57 -15.15 -26.11
CA ASN A 5 9.92 -15.85 -25.01
C ASN A 5 10.29 -15.18 -23.66
N PRO A 6 9.36 -14.57 -22.91
CA PRO A 6 9.69 -13.96 -21.64
C PRO A 6 9.86 -15.06 -20.57
N ARG A 7 11.08 -15.15 -20.05
CA ARG A 7 11.49 -15.98 -18.92
C ARG A 7 10.51 -15.82 -17.76
N ARG A 8 9.60 -16.78 -17.62
CA ARG A 8 8.71 -16.93 -16.46
C ARG A 8 9.59 -17.35 -15.29
N LEU A 9 9.92 -16.39 -14.41
CA LEU A 9 10.62 -16.66 -13.16
C LEU A 9 9.71 -17.52 -12.28
N VAL A 10 9.93 -18.84 -12.32
CA VAL A 10 9.32 -19.78 -11.38
C VAL A 10 10.15 -19.72 -10.10
N VAL A 11 9.64 -19.05 -9.08
CA VAL A 11 10.21 -19.09 -7.73
C VAL A 11 9.95 -20.49 -7.17
N VAL A 12 10.97 -21.35 -7.21
CA VAL A 12 10.95 -22.67 -6.58
C VAL A 12 11.36 -22.50 -5.12
N LEU A 13 10.38 -22.50 -4.22
CA LEU A 13 10.65 -22.60 -2.78
C LEU A 13 11.05 -24.04 -2.46
N TYR A 14 12.35 -24.26 -2.25
CA TYR A 14 12.87 -25.54 -1.75
C TYR A 14 12.58 -25.66 -0.25
N LEU A 15 11.52 -26.39 0.10
CA LEU A 15 11.42 -27.00 1.43
C LEU A 15 12.18 -28.34 1.38
N SER A 16 13.12 -28.48 2.31
CA SER A 16 14.09 -29.55 2.44
C SER A 16 13.52 -30.96 2.25
N GLY A 17 14.10 -31.69 1.29
CA GLY A 17 14.51 -33.08 1.52
C GLY A 17 13.51 -34.21 1.26
N TRP A 18 12.33 -33.96 0.69
CA TRP A 18 11.42 -35.06 0.32
C TRP A 18 11.47 -35.36 -1.18
N LYS A 19 12.07 -36.50 -1.54
CA LYS A 19 11.90 -37.10 -2.87
C LYS A 19 10.63 -37.95 -2.86
N PRO A 20 9.54 -37.56 -3.55
CA PRO A 20 8.36 -38.40 -3.65
C PRO A 20 8.72 -39.67 -4.45
N LYS A 21 8.44 -40.85 -3.88
CA LYS A 21 8.52 -42.10 -4.64
C LYS A 21 7.50 -42.03 -5.78
N ASN A 22 7.97 -42.24 -7.01
CA ASN A 22 7.13 -42.19 -8.19
C ASN A 22 6.17 -43.39 -8.16
N PRO A 23 4.84 -43.21 -8.18
CA PRO A 23 3.89 -44.33 -8.10
C PRO A 23 3.95 -45.28 -9.31
N LEU A 24 4.73 -44.93 -10.34
CA LEU A 24 5.00 -45.79 -11.50
C LEU A 24 5.97 -46.95 -11.19
N ASP A 25 6.72 -46.89 -10.07
CA ASP A 25 7.70 -47.94 -9.70
C ASP A 25 7.07 -49.11 -8.90
N THR A 26 5.87 -48.93 -8.34
CA THR A 26 5.15 -49.98 -7.63
C THR A 26 4.04 -50.50 -8.53
N GLY A 27 4.13 -51.75 -8.98
CA GLY A 27 3.18 -52.38 -9.90
C GLY A 27 1.72 -52.00 -9.60
N ALA A 28 0.97 -51.62 -10.64
CA ALA A 28 -0.33 -51.00 -10.51
C ALA A 28 -1.44 -52.02 -10.13
N ASN A 29 -1.83 -52.05 -8.86
CA ASN A 29 -3.05 -52.73 -8.40
C ASN A 29 -4.26 -51.79 -8.60
N ALA A 30 -5.44 -52.33 -8.93
CA ALA A 30 -6.68 -51.56 -9.13
C ALA A 30 -7.09 -50.69 -7.91
N ALA A 31 -6.70 -51.08 -6.70
CA ALA A 31 -6.91 -50.29 -5.48
C ALA A 31 -6.12 -48.96 -5.48
N THR A 32 -4.93 -48.95 -6.08
CA THR A 32 -4.08 -47.76 -6.20
C THR A 32 -4.72 -46.73 -7.13
N MET A 33 -5.33 -47.16 -8.25
CA MET A 33 -6.02 -46.27 -9.20
C MET A 33 -7.20 -45.52 -8.55
N THR A 34 -8.03 -46.22 -7.77
CA THR A 34 -9.16 -45.63 -7.05
C THR A 34 -8.70 -44.62 -5.98
N MET A 35 -7.62 -44.91 -5.24
CA MET A 35 -7.03 -43.97 -4.30
C MET A 35 -6.44 -42.73 -4.98
N THR A 36 -5.74 -42.88 -6.11
CA THR A 36 -5.23 -41.70 -6.86
C THR A 36 -6.36 -40.84 -7.40
N ARG A 37 -7.45 -41.42 -7.90
CA ARG A 37 -8.61 -40.66 -8.39
C ARG A 37 -9.26 -39.85 -7.27
N SER A 38 -9.48 -40.46 -6.10
CA SER A 38 -9.97 -39.77 -4.91
C SER A 38 -9.04 -38.63 -4.49
N ARG A 39 -7.72 -38.84 -4.47
CA ARG A 39 -6.74 -37.80 -4.11
C ARG A 39 -6.75 -36.61 -5.09
N VAL A 40 -6.89 -36.87 -6.38
CA VAL A 40 -7.00 -35.82 -7.42
C VAL A 40 -8.28 -35.01 -7.24
N GLU A 41 -9.41 -35.66 -6.95
CA GLU A 41 -10.68 -34.99 -6.66
C GLU A 41 -10.59 -34.10 -5.41
N HIS A 42 -9.96 -34.60 -4.33
CA HIS A 42 -9.71 -33.81 -3.12
C HIS A 42 -8.79 -32.61 -3.37
N ALA A 43 -7.72 -32.79 -4.14
CA ALA A 43 -6.81 -31.69 -4.51
C ALA A 43 -7.54 -30.63 -5.35
N SER A 44 -8.39 -31.04 -6.30
CA SER A 44 -9.19 -30.11 -7.11
C SER A 44 -10.15 -29.29 -6.25
N ARG A 45 -10.87 -29.93 -5.33
CA ARG A 45 -11.79 -29.25 -4.40
C ARG A 45 -11.04 -28.28 -3.48
N PHE A 46 -9.85 -28.66 -3.00
CA PHE A 46 -9.03 -27.79 -2.19
C PHE A 46 -8.59 -26.53 -2.95
N VAL A 47 -8.12 -26.69 -4.20
CA VAL A 47 -7.74 -25.56 -5.05
C VAL A 47 -8.93 -24.63 -5.32
N GLN A 48 -10.11 -25.19 -5.63
CA GLN A 48 -11.33 -24.41 -5.83
C GLN A 48 -11.69 -23.61 -4.57
N HIS A 49 -11.70 -24.25 -3.41
CA HIS A 49 -11.98 -23.59 -2.14
C HIS A 49 -10.97 -22.46 -1.83
N CYS A 50 -9.67 -22.68 -2.09
CA CYS A 50 -8.67 -21.62 -1.93
C CYS A 50 -8.90 -20.45 -2.88
N GLN A 51 -9.28 -20.71 -4.15
CA GLN A 51 -9.59 -19.66 -5.12
C GLN A 51 -10.81 -18.84 -4.70
N GLU A 52 -11.86 -19.50 -4.22
CA GLU A 52 -13.05 -18.85 -3.66
C GLU A 52 -12.70 -17.96 -2.46
N ALA A 53 -11.92 -18.49 -1.51
CA ALA A 53 -11.47 -17.74 -0.34
C ALA A 53 -10.65 -16.50 -0.72
N ILE A 54 -9.74 -16.61 -1.69
CA ILE A 54 -8.96 -15.48 -2.22
C ILE A 54 -9.88 -14.46 -2.90
N GLY A 55 -10.87 -14.93 -3.68
CA GLY A 55 -11.86 -14.07 -4.32
C GLY A 55 -12.65 -13.25 -3.29
N HIS A 56 -13.12 -13.90 -2.24
CA HIS A 56 -13.85 -13.26 -1.15
C HIS A 56 -12.97 -12.26 -0.39
N ALA A 57 -11.73 -12.62 -0.08
CA ALA A 57 -10.79 -11.73 0.60
C ALA A 57 -10.52 -10.45 -0.21
N ARG A 58 -10.34 -10.58 -1.53
CA ARG A 58 -10.14 -9.43 -2.43
C ARG A 58 -11.36 -8.51 -2.45
N LYS A 59 -12.56 -9.09 -2.56
CA LYS A 59 -13.80 -8.32 -2.53
C LYS A 59 -13.94 -7.53 -1.23
N ASN A 60 -13.76 -8.22 -0.09
CA ASN A 60 -13.86 -7.60 1.23
C ASN A 60 -12.83 -6.48 1.42
N LEU A 61 -11.62 -6.65 0.90
CA LEU A 61 -10.59 -5.62 0.95
C LEU A 61 -11.00 -4.37 0.17
N LEU A 62 -11.53 -4.54 -1.06
CA LEU A 62 -12.01 -3.42 -1.87
C LEU A 62 -13.20 -2.72 -1.20
N ASP A 63 -14.14 -3.48 -0.67
CA ASP A 63 -15.31 -2.94 0.04
C ASP A 63 -14.89 -2.17 1.30
N ALA A 64 -13.92 -2.69 2.05
CA ALA A 64 -13.36 -2.01 3.22
C ALA A 64 -12.66 -0.70 2.85
N GLN A 65 -11.86 -0.68 1.77
CA GLN A 65 -11.22 0.53 1.27
C GLN A 65 -12.23 1.57 0.82
N ALA A 66 -13.28 1.15 0.11
CA ALA A 66 -14.36 2.04 -0.32
C ALA A 66 -15.11 2.63 0.87
N ALA A 67 -15.40 1.83 1.89
CA ALA A 67 -16.03 2.28 3.12
C ALA A 67 -15.14 3.29 3.87
N GLN A 68 -13.84 2.99 4.03
CA GLN A 68 -12.87 3.89 4.65
C GLN A 68 -12.82 5.23 3.92
N LYS A 69 -12.72 5.21 2.59
CA LYS A 69 -12.75 6.42 1.76
C LYS A 69 -14.04 7.22 1.98
N LYS A 70 -15.20 6.56 1.94
CA LYS A 70 -16.52 7.20 2.16
C LYS A 70 -16.61 7.90 3.52
N PHE A 71 -16.15 7.25 4.59
CA PHE A 71 -16.17 7.86 5.93
C PHE A 71 -15.13 8.97 6.09
N TYR A 72 -13.95 8.80 5.50
CA TYR A 72 -12.91 9.81 5.49
C TYR A 72 -13.37 11.09 4.76
N ASP A 73 -13.94 10.94 3.57
CA ASP A 73 -14.43 12.05 2.76
C ASP A 73 -15.57 12.80 3.45
N LYS A 74 -16.48 12.09 4.15
CA LYS A 74 -17.57 12.72 4.92
C LYS A 74 -17.11 13.66 6.03
N ARG A 75 -15.96 13.37 6.64
CA ARG A 75 -15.41 14.16 7.76
C ARG A 75 -14.38 15.19 7.30
N ARG A 76 -14.11 15.27 5.99
CA ARG A 76 -13.14 16.20 5.44
C ARG A 76 -13.75 17.59 5.38
N ALA A 77 -13.21 18.51 6.17
CA ALA A 77 -13.52 19.93 6.02
C ALA A 77 -12.96 20.43 4.68
N GLU A 78 -13.69 21.35 4.04
CA GLU A 78 -13.16 22.07 2.89
C GLU A 78 -11.94 22.90 3.29
N ASN A 79 -11.00 23.06 2.36
CA ASN A 79 -9.83 23.87 2.60
C ASN A 79 -10.24 25.35 2.72
N PRO A 80 -10.01 26.04 3.85
CA PRO A 80 -10.40 27.43 4.00
C PRO A 80 -9.47 28.41 3.25
N PHE A 81 -8.29 27.97 2.82
CA PHE A 81 -7.28 28.86 2.25
C PHE A 81 -7.46 29.11 0.75
N LYS A 82 -7.15 30.32 0.30
CA LYS A 82 -7.11 30.73 -1.10
C LYS A 82 -5.68 31.14 -1.50
N VAL A 83 -5.42 31.09 -2.81
CA VAL A 83 -4.18 31.63 -3.38
C VAL A 83 -4.15 33.14 -3.11
N GLY A 84 -3.01 33.64 -2.62
CA GLY A 84 -2.82 35.03 -2.21
C GLY A 84 -3.10 35.31 -0.73
N ASP A 85 -3.73 34.38 0.01
CA ASP A 85 -3.91 34.56 1.45
C ASP A 85 -2.55 34.50 2.18
N LEU A 86 -2.46 35.25 3.29
CA LEU A 86 -1.32 35.18 4.20
C LEU A 86 -1.59 34.12 5.26
N ALA A 87 -0.71 33.12 5.34
CA ALA A 87 -0.79 32.03 6.31
C ALA A 87 0.49 31.95 7.14
N LEU A 88 0.33 31.53 8.40
CA LEU A 88 1.45 31.19 9.26
C LEU A 88 1.79 29.71 9.08
N ILE A 89 3.09 29.37 9.03
CA ILE A 89 3.53 27.97 8.96
C ILE A 89 3.80 27.46 10.38
N SER A 90 3.31 26.26 10.68
CA SER A 90 3.61 25.56 11.93
C SER A 90 5.04 25.03 11.93
N THR A 91 5.82 25.33 12.97
CA THR A 91 7.20 24.85 13.13
C THR A 91 7.29 23.43 13.67
N CYS A 92 6.17 22.79 14.02
CA CYS A 92 6.13 21.42 14.52
C CYS A 92 6.75 20.41 13.54
N ASP A 93 6.44 20.57 12.25
CA ASP A 93 6.83 19.64 11.18
C ASP A 93 7.99 20.17 10.33
N LEU A 94 8.48 21.38 10.62
CA LEU A 94 9.63 21.95 9.94
C LEU A 94 10.93 21.42 10.50
N ASN A 95 11.94 21.33 9.63
CA ASN A 95 13.29 21.08 10.10
C ASN A 95 13.79 22.30 10.90
N ILE A 96 14.65 22.04 11.89
CA ILE A 96 15.16 23.09 12.78
C ILE A 96 15.90 24.15 11.94
N SER A 97 16.71 23.74 10.96
CA SER A 97 17.41 24.66 10.06
C SER A 97 16.49 25.74 9.48
N ASP A 98 15.33 25.32 8.99
CA ASP A 98 14.42 26.15 8.21
C ASP A 98 13.66 27.11 9.14
N ALA A 99 13.24 26.62 10.32
CA ALA A 99 12.61 27.44 11.33
C ALA A 99 13.58 28.44 12.01
N THR A 100 14.86 28.07 12.13
CA THR A 100 15.90 28.94 12.71
C THR A 100 16.42 30.01 11.74
N ALA A 101 16.28 29.80 10.44
CA ALA A 101 16.70 30.76 9.41
C ALA A 101 15.98 32.11 9.57
N GLU A 102 14.70 32.08 9.98
CA GLU A 102 13.90 33.30 10.12
C GLU A 102 13.94 33.91 11.51
N THR A 103 13.97 33.09 12.57
CA THR A 103 13.87 33.62 13.95
C THR A 103 15.24 33.91 14.59
N MET A 104 16.36 33.59 13.93
CA MET A 104 17.75 33.64 14.46
C MET A 104 18.00 32.78 15.73
N LEU A 105 16.97 32.18 16.30
CA LEU A 105 17.03 31.31 17.47
C LEU A 105 17.60 29.96 17.07
N ARG A 106 18.52 29.38 17.84
CA ARG A 106 19.18 28.11 17.50
C ARG A 106 18.57 26.87 18.17
N SER A 107 17.70 27.07 19.16
CA SER A 107 17.11 25.98 19.96
C SER A 107 15.65 25.75 19.59
N ARG A 108 15.28 24.48 19.33
CA ARG A 108 13.89 24.07 19.07
C ARG A 108 12.91 24.53 20.17
N LYS A 109 13.39 24.68 21.41
CA LYS A 109 12.56 25.09 22.54
C LYS A 109 12.23 26.59 22.55
N SER A 110 13.01 27.42 21.85
CA SER A 110 12.78 28.87 21.75
C SER A 110 12.14 29.28 20.43
N ILE A 111 12.10 28.40 19.43
CA ILE A 111 11.42 28.68 18.15
C ILE A 111 9.91 28.85 18.42
N PRO A 112 9.28 29.93 17.93
CA PRO A 112 7.84 30.12 18.06
C PRO A 112 7.10 28.99 17.33
N ARG A 113 5.92 28.62 17.83
CA ARG A 113 5.10 27.56 17.20
C ARG A 113 4.73 27.88 15.76
N PHE A 114 4.64 29.16 15.42
CA PHE A 114 4.28 29.65 14.10
C PHE A 114 5.29 30.68 13.63
N ILE A 115 5.69 30.61 12.36
CA ILE A 115 6.62 31.55 11.71
C ILE A 115 5.94 32.21 10.51
N GLY A 116 6.33 33.46 10.26
CA GLY A 116 6.10 34.27 9.05
C GLY A 116 4.67 34.41 8.56
N PRO A 117 4.19 35.62 8.19
CA PRO A 117 3.09 35.70 7.25
C PRO A 117 3.63 35.37 5.86
N TYR A 118 3.20 34.24 5.32
CA TYR A 118 3.61 33.78 4.01
C TYR A 118 2.46 33.83 3.02
N SER A 119 2.72 34.30 1.80
CA SER A 119 1.75 34.26 0.73
C SER A 119 1.63 32.86 0.14
N ILE A 120 0.39 32.40 -0.01
CA ILE A 120 0.08 31.14 -0.68
C ILE A 120 0.17 31.37 -2.20
N LEU A 121 1.13 30.72 -2.86
CA LEU A 121 1.31 30.82 -4.32
C LEU A 121 0.44 29.83 -5.07
N GLU A 122 0.34 28.60 -4.56
CA GLU A 122 -0.38 27.51 -5.20
C GLU A 122 -0.88 26.51 -4.16
N ILE A 123 -2.07 25.94 -4.42
CA ILE A 123 -2.70 24.93 -3.59
C ILE A 123 -2.69 23.61 -4.37
N HIS A 124 -1.80 22.69 -4.02
CA HIS A 124 -1.75 21.38 -4.65
C HIS A 124 -2.64 20.37 -3.93
N GLY A 125 -3.76 20.01 -4.57
CA GLY A 125 -4.61 18.87 -4.22
C GLY A 125 -5.30 18.97 -2.87
N ASN A 126 -6.62 18.76 -2.83
CA ASN A 126 -7.36 18.56 -1.58
C ASN A 126 -7.29 17.09 -1.12
N SER A 127 -6.13 16.45 -1.20
CA SER A 127 -5.98 15.02 -0.92
C SER A 127 -4.95 14.79 0.17
N ARG A 128 -5.43 14.29 1.31
CA ARG A 128 -4.75 14.11 2.61
C ARG A 128 -4.78 15.37 3.47
N CYS A 129 -4.69 15.14 4.77
CA CYS A 129 -4.76 16.08 5.89
C CYS A 129 -3.66 17.17 5.89
N TRP A 130 -3.05 17.40 4.72
CA TRP A 130 -1.91 18.26 4.46
C TRP A 130 -2.22 19.00 3.19
N ILE A 131 -2.24 20.33 3.25
CA ILE A 131 -2.23 21.16 2.05
C ILE A 131 -0.77 21.43 1.75
N CYS A 132 -0.31 21.02 0.57
CA CYS A 132 1.02 21.44 0.11
C CYS A 132 0.87 22.84 -0.45
N LEU A 133 1.21 23.83 0.38
CA LEU A 133 1.27 25.23 -0.01
C LEU A 133 2.67 25.50 -0.52
N ARG A 134 2.78 25.97 -1.77
CA ARG A 134 4.01 26.60 -2.22
C ARG A 134 4.02 28.03 -1.69
N ILE A 135 5.07 28.36 -0.96
CA ILE A 135 5.19 29.61 -0.22
C ILE A 135 6.50 30.29 -0.62
N SER A 136 6.47 31.61 -0.81
CA SER A 136 7.68 32.43 -0.95
C SER A 136 7.97 33.19 0.34
N SER A 137 9.23 33.20 0.78
CA SER A 137 9.73 34.23 1.69
C SER A 137 9.89 35.54 0.92
N THR A 138 9.40 36.64 1.49
CA THR A 138 9.73 38.01 1.03
C THR A 138 11.20 38.32 1.19
#